data_AF-T1F7N9-F1
#
_entry.id   AF-T1F7N9-F1
#
_cell.length_a   1.000
_cell.length_b   1.000
_cell.length_c   1.000
_cell.angle_alpha   90.00
_cell.angle_beta   90.00
_cell.angle_gamma   90.00
#
_symmetry.space_group_name_H-M   'P 1'
#
loop_
_entity.id
_entity.type
_entity.pdbx_description
1 polymer ?
#
loop_
_entity_poly.entity_id
_entity_poly.type
_entity_poly.pdbx_seq_one_letter_code
_entity_poly.pdbx_strand_id
1 'polypeptide(L)'
;MRKERMENLTTTGKIAERRDRGQQRITFVKSLCHLLNITTFQLLQSVQDRVLWSICNVVYSLDLTREPKKISLDVLDAVVSQIQASQIFSNDRLFLKKIAFERSVFGRTDKIFRASRTGLWQISEEILNGTKINFPKYFPILYSEVKLKFGIDWSNVLYEDLDKALHNGLAARIAIHLRYQKLPIDTVKQSEIWSTVFRNGRDELEFMNGALFFKTGKQDFEIRRLAG
;
A
#
# COMPACT_ATOMS: atom_id res chain seq x y z
N MET A 1 -23.86 98.49 -58.71
CA MET A 1 -24.20 98.24 -57.30
C MET A 1 -24.51 96.76 -57.13
N ARG A 2 -23.55 95.98 -56.61
CA ARG A 2 -23.70 94.55 -56.29
C ARG A 2 -24.21 94.44 -54.86
N LYS A 3 -25.34 93.74 -54.67
CA LYS A 3 -25.89 93.45 -53.33
C LYS A 3 -25.46 92.03 -52.97
N GLU A 4 -24.47 91.95 -52.09
CA GLU A 4 -23.95 90.70 -51.54
C GLU A 4 -24.94 90.02 -50.60
N ARG A 5 -24.83 88.70 -50.60
CA ARG A 5 -25.61 87.71 -49.88
C ARG A 5 -24.70 87.13 -48.80
N MET A 6 -24.99 87.41 -47.53
CA MET A 6 -24.38 86.80 -46.33
C MET A 6 -25.56 86.41 -45.41
N GLU A 7 -25.56 85.36 -44.61
CA GLU A 7 -24.71 84.20 -44.36
C GLU A 7 -25.57 83.29 -43.48
N ASN A 8 -25.72 82.01 -43.84
CA ASN A 8 -26.34 80.98 -42.99
C ASN A 8 -25.23 80.01 -42.57
N LEU A 9 -24.58 80.22 -41.42
CA LEU A 9 -23.60 79.28 -40.88
C LEU A 9 -23.62 79.30 -39.35
N THR A 10 -24.44 78.44 -38.73
CA THR A 10 -24.22 78.02 -37.32
C THR A 10 -24.97 76.72 -36.99
N THR A 11 -24.67 75.60 -37.65
CA THR A 11 -25.22 74.29 -37.20
C THR A 11 -24.34 73.06 -37.49
N THR A 12 -23.01 73.14 -37.32
CA THR A 12 -22.13 71.96 -37.60
C THR A 12 -21.23 71.54 -36.41
N GLY A 13 -21.31 72.21 -35.26
CA GLY A 13 -20.39 71.95 -34.13
C GLY A 13 -20.82 70.87 -33.11
N LYS A 14 -22.10 70.45 -33.06
CA LYS A 14 -22.63 69.63 -31.93
C LYS A 14 -22.74 68.12 -32.18
N ILE A 15 -22.41 67.63 -33.39
CA ILE A 15 -22.64 66.22 -33.76
C ILE A 15 -21.37 65.35 -33.63
N ALA A 16 -20.17 65.94 -33.59
CA ALA A 16 -18.92 65.19 -33.47
C ALA A 16 -18.67 64.62 -32.05
N GLU A 17 -19.11 65.29 -30.99
CA GLU A 17 -18.78 64.94 -29.60
C GLU A 17 -19.69 63.85 -28.99
N ARG A 18 -20.82 63.52 -29.63
CA ARG A 18 -21.74 62.47 -29.16
C ARG A 18 -21.43 61.07 -29.70
N ARG A 19 -20.64 60.96 -30.78
CA ARG A 19 -20.31 59.66 -31.41
C ARG A 19 -19.24 58.88 -30.65
N ASP A 20 -18.34 59.57 -29.96
CA ASP A 20 -17.20 58.98 -29.26
C ASP A 20 -17.62 58.25 -27.96
N ARG A 21 -18.58 58.79 -27.20
CA ARG A 21 -19.08 58.17 -25.96
C ARG A 21 -19.81 56.84 -26.18
N GLY A 22 -20.49 56.68 -27.32
CA GLY A 22 -21.15 55.43 -27.66
C GLY A 22 -20.14 54.32 -27.97
N GLN A 23 -19.08 54.66 -28.71
CA GLN A 23 -18.03 53.73 -29.05
C GLN A 23 -17.22 53.30 -27.82
N GLN A 24 -16.85 54.25 -26.95
CA GLN A 24 -16.11 53.94 -25.71
C GLN A 24 -16.88 52.99 -24.78
N ARG A 25 -18.21 53.14 -24.68
CA ARG A 25 -19.05 52.23 -23.87
C ARG A 25 -19.10 50.81 -24.44
N ILE A 26 -19.19 50.67 -25.75
CA ILE A 26 -19.20 49.34 -26.41
C ILE A 26 -17.85 48.65 -26.23
N THR A 27 -16.74 49.38 -26.36
CA THR A 27 -15.39 48.82 -26.15
C THR A 27 -15.19 48.40 -24.69
N PHE A 28 -15.67 49.20 -23.74
CA PHE A 28 -15.63 48.87 -22.32
C PHE A 28 -16.43 47.61 -21.98
N VAL A 29 -17.66 47.48 -22.48
CA VAL A 29 -18.51 46.29 -22.26
C VAL A 29 -17.89 45.04 -22.86
N LYS A 30 -17.31 45.12 -24.08
CA LYS A 30 -16.61 43.98 -24.69
C LYS A 30 -15.39 43.55 -23.88
N SER A 31 -14.62 44.51 -23.38
CA SER A 31 -13.46 44.24 -22.52
C SER A 31 -13.89 43.59 -21.19
N LEU A 32 -14.97 44.09 -20.57
CA LEU A 32 -15.51 43.53 -19.34
C LEU A 32 -16.04 42.10 -19.52
N CYS A 33 -16.75 41.82 -20.61
CA CYS A 33 -17.20 40.47 -20.94
C CYS A 33 -16.03 39.50 -21.18
N HIS A 34 -14.96 39.94 -21.84
CA HIS A 34 -13.76 39.12 -22.02
C HIS A 34 -13.06 38.82 -20.69
N LEU A 35 -12.93 39.82 -19.80
CA LEU A 35 -12.32 39.65 -18.49
C LEU A 35 -13.13 38.69 -17.60
N LEU A 36 -14.46 38.84 -17.57
CA LEU A 36 -15.34 37.94 -16.83
C LEU A 36 -15.21 36.50 -17.33
N ASN A 37 -15.13 36.29 -18.66
CA ASN A 37 -15.01 34.97 -19.25
C ASN A 37 -13.64 34.30 -18.98
N ILE A 38 -12.57 35.09 -18.88
CA ILE A 38 -11.23 34.58 -18.52
C ILE A 38 -11.21 34.17 -17.04
N THR A 39 -11.79 34.98 -16.15
CA THR A 39 -11.82 34.66 -14.71
C THR A 39 -12.67 33.44 -14.37
N THR A 40 -13.80 33.26 -15.05
CA THR A 40 -14.64 32.06 -14.86
C THR A 40 -13.94 30.80 -15.35
N PHE A 41 -13.20 30.87 -16.47
CA PHE A 41 -12.43 29.74 -17.00
C PHE A 41 -11.28 29.34 -16.07
N GLN A 42 -10.54 30.31 -15.52
CA GLN A 42 -9.44 30.04 -14.58
C GLN A 42 -9.92 29.41 -13.26
N LEU A 43 -11.08 29.84 -12.76
CA LEU A 43 -11.69 29.24 -11.56
C LEU A 43 -12.16 27.81 -11.83
N LEU A 44 -12.75 27.53 -13.00
CA LEU A 44 -13.17 26.19 -13.39
C LEU A 44 -11.99 25.21 -13.51
N GLN A 45 -10.87 25.64 -14.10
CA GLN A 45 -9.65 24.83 -14.16
C GLN A 45 -9.07 24.56 -12.77
N SER A 46 -9.00 25.58 -11.89
CA SER A 46 -8.48 25.39 -10.53
C SER A 46 -9.33 24.43 -9.68
N VAL A 47 -10.66 24.45 -9.86
CA VAL A 47 -11.57 23.52 -9.16
C VAL A 47 -11.39 22.10 -9.70
N GLN A 48 -11.30 21.93 -11.02
CA GLN A 48 -10.99 20.62 -11.61
C GLN A 48 -9.66 20.07 -11.11
N ASP A 49 -8.60 20.88 -11.07
CA ASP A 49 -7.28 20.44 -10.64
C ASP A 49 -7.25 20.04 -9.16
N ARG A 50 -7.93 20.79 -8.27
CA ARG A 50 -8.02 20.44 -6.84
C ARG A 50 -8.85 19.19 -6.60
N VAL A 51 -9.96 19.03 -7.31
CA VAL A 51 -10.80 17.85 -7.19
C VAL A 51 -10.11 16.61 -7.77
N LEU A 52 -9.46 16.73 -8.93
CA LEU A 52 -8.65 15.64 -9.49
C LEU A 52 -7.47 15.28 -8.58
N TRP A 53 -6.73 16.25 -8.04
CA TRP A 53 -5.62 15.97 -7.14
C TRP A 53 -6.09 15.33 -5.81
N SER A 54 -7.26 15.73 -5.31
CA SER A 54 -7.85 15.14 -4.10
C SER A 54 -8.44 13.74 -4.34
N ILE A 55 -8.97 13.46 -5.53
CA ILE A 55 -9.49 12.13 -5.90
C ILE A 55 -8.35 11.17 -6.26
N CYS A 56 -7.29 11.63 -6.93
CA CYS A 56 -6.13 10.80 -7.28
C CYS A 56 -5.35 10.31 -6.05
N ASN A 57 -5.31 11.06 -4.95
CA ASN A 57 -4.62 10.61 -3.72
C ASN A 57 -5.42 9.58 -2.89
N VAL A 58 -6.71 9.39 -3.18
CA VAL A 58 -7.56 8.38 -2.52
C VAL A 58 -7.47 7.02 -3.23
N VAL A 59 -6.86 6.97 -4.43
CA VAL A 59 -6.92 5.83 -5.34
C VAL A 59 -5.55 5.14 -5.42
N TYR A 60 -5.45 4.01 -4.71
CA TYR A 60 -4.37 3.02 -4.62
C TYR A 60 -3.17 3.33 -3.71
N SER A 61 -3.35 3.15 -2.40
CA SER A 61 -2.29 2.56 -1.59
C SER A 61 -1.98 1.18 -2.19
N LEU A 62 -0.81 1.05 -2.82
CA LEU A 62 -0.35 -0.22 -3.38
C LEU A 62 -0.08 -1.21 -2.23
N ASP A 63 -0.81 -2.33 -2.19
CA ASP A 63 -0.58 -3.39 -1.21
C ASP A 63 0.67 -4.18 -1.59
N LEU A 64 1.83 -3.71 -1.13
CA LEU A 64 3.12 -4.34 -1.35
C LEU A 64 3.22 -5.77 -0.79
N THR A 65 2.31 -6.18 0.10
CA THR A 65 2.32 -7.57 0.63
C THR A 65 1.94 -8.61 -0.42
N ARG A 66 1.27 -8.18 -1.50
CA ARG A 66 0.84 -9.00 -2.62
C ARG A 66 1.76 -8.91 -3.83
N GLU A 67 2.69 -7.98 -3.80
CA GLU A 67 3.66 -7.77 -4.87
C GLU A 67 4.83 -8.76 -4.74
N PRO A 68 5.23 -9.42 -5.85
CA PRO A 68 6.32 -10.38 -5.80
C PRO A 68 7.64 -9.69 -5.44
N LYS A 69 8.40 -10.33 -4.54
CA LYS A 69 9.74 -9.92 -4.13
C LYS A 69 9.84 -8.54 -3.45
N LYS A 70 8.71 -7.93 -3.08
CA LYS A 70 8.70 -6.73 -2.25
C LYS A 70 8.85 -7.13 -0.79
N ILE A 71 10.01 -6.80 -0.23
CA ILE A 71 10.33 -7.09 1.17
C ILE A 71 10.87 -5.84 1.85
N SER A 72 10.26 -5.50 2.97
CA SER A 72 10.72 -4.49 3.92
C SER A 72 10.19 -4.86 5.30
N LEU A 73 10.67 -4.18 6.34
CA LEU A 73 10.13 -4.33 7.68
C LEU A 73 8.64 -3.93 7.73
N ASP A 74 8.25 -2.88 7.00
CA ASP A 74 6.86 -2.44 6.90
C ASP A 74 5.98 -3.50 6.22
N VAL A 75 6.49 -4.18 5.19
CA VAL A 75 5.78 -5.28 4.52
C VAL A 75 5.61 -6.46 5.48
N LEU A 76 6.64 -6.83 6.26
CA LEU A 76 6.52 -7.86 7.30
C LEU A 76 5.43 -7.49 8.31
N ASP A 77 5.46 -6.27 8.82
CA ASP A 77 4.53 -5.79 9.83
C ASP A 77 3.10 -5.71 9.29
N ALA A 78 2.92 -5.30 8.04
CA ALA A 78 1.65 -5.33 7.35
C ALA A 78 1.11 -6.76 7.21
N VAL A 79 1.93 -7.74 6.80
CA VAL A 79 1.49 -9.15 6.70
C VAL A 79 1.06 -9.71 8.05
N VAL A 80 1.89 -9.53 9.09
CA VAL A 80 1.57 -10.02 10.44
C VAL A 80 0.29 -9.36 10.96
N SER A 81 0.13 -8.05 10.73
CA SER A 81 -1.07 -7.30 11.13
C SER A 81 -2.31 -7.76 10.37
N GLN A 82 -2.23 -8.01 9.06
CA GLN A 82 -3.35 -8.52 8.26
C GLN A 82 -3.79 -9.91 8.76
N ILE A 83 -2.82 -10.81 8.99
CA ILE A 83 -3.12 -12.15 9.52
C ILE A 83 -3.78 -12.06 10.90
N GLN A 84 -3.26 -11.22 11.80
CA GLN A 84 -3.83 -11.05 13.13
C GLN A 84 -5.20 -10.38 13.11
N ALA A 85 -5.40 -9.35 12.28
CA ALA A 85 -6.67 -8.65 12.13
C ALA A 85 -7.77 -9.53 11.54
N SER A 86 -7.41 -10.56 10.76
CA SER A 86 -8.38 -11.52 10.21
C SER A 86 -9.09 -12.36 11.28
N GLN A 87 -8.48 -12.52 12.46
CA GLN A 87 -8.98 -13.31 13.60
C GLN A 87 -9.26 -14.81 13.29
N ILE A 88 -8.83 -15.34 12.15
CA ILE A 88 -9.01 -16.76 11.80
C ILE A 88 -8.05 -17.68 12.55
N PHE A 89 -6.94 -17.13 13.03
CA PHE A 89 -5.93 -17.85 13.79
C PHE A 89 -5.81 -17.30 15.21
N SER A 90 -5.40 -18.16 16.14
CA SER A 90 -5.06 -17.71 17.49
C SER A 90 -3.90 -16.70 17.47
N ASN A 91 -3.84 -15.87 18.53
CA ASN A 91 -2.83 -14.83 18.71
C ASN A 91 -1.42 -15.36 18.43
N ASP A 92 -0.71 -14.65 17.55
CA ASP A 92 0.60 -15.04 17.05
C ASP A 92 1.72 -14.93 18.10
N ARG A 93 1.55 -14.10 19.14
CA ARG A 93 2.57 -13.85 20.18
C ARG A 93 3.95 -13.50 19.60
N LEU A 94 3.93 -12.72 18.51
CA LEU A 94 5.10 -12.28 17.72
C LEU A 94 5.90 -13.43 17.10
N PHE A 95 5.34 -14.64 17.04
CA PHE A 95 6.03 -15.82 16.58
C PHE A 95 6.42 -15.71 15.10
N LEU A 96 5.54 -15.20 14.22
CA LEU A 96 5.89 -14.96 12.82
C LEU A 96 7.03 -13.95 12.67
N LYS A 97 7.07 -12.88 13.47
CA LYS A 97 8.19 -11.91 13.43
C LYS A 97 9.50 -12.56 13.90
N LYS A 98 9.47 -13.37 14.95
CA LYS A 98 10.65 -14.12 15.42
C LYS A 98 11.20 -15.05 14.33
N ILE A 99 10.32 -15.80 13.67
CA ILE A 99 10.73 -16.69 12.57
C ILE A 99 11.31 -15.89 11.41
N ALA A 100 10.72 -14.75 11.03
CA ALA A 100 11.25 -13.92 9.95
C ALA A 100 12.65 -13.37 10.27
N PHE A 101 12.92 -12.99 11.52
CA PHE A 101 14.26 -12.63 11.97
C PHE A 101 15.26 -13.79 11.82
N GLU A 102 14.92 -14.95 12.35
CA GLU A 102 15.81 -16.13 12.29
C GLU A 102 16.10 -16.60 10.86
N ARG A 103 15.07 -16.58 10.02
CA ARG A 103 15.15 -17.23 8.70
C ARG A 103 15.70 -16.32 7.63
N SER A 104 15.45 -15.01 7.74
CA SER A 104 15.82 -14.05 6.71
C SER A 104 16.37 -12.73 7.24
N VAL A 105 16.55 -12.57 8.56
CA VAL A 105 16.93 -11.30 9.18
C VAL A 105 16.01 -10.18 8.67
N PHE A 106 14.70 -10.45 8.65
CA PHE A 106 13.67 -9.58 8.08
C PHE A 106 13.86 -9.25 6.59
N GLY A 107 14.43 -10.19 5.83
CA GLY A 107 14.68 -10.00 4.41
C GLY A 107 15.96 -9.24 4.08
N ARG A 108 16.98 -9.29 4.94
CA ARG A 108 18.30 -8.66 4.69
C ARG A 108 19.36 -9.64 4.20
N THR A 109 19.08 -10.94 4.18
CA THR A 109 20.03 -11.91 3.60
C THR A 109 19.99 -11.85 2.07
N ASP A 110 21.12 -12.06 1.42
CA ASP A 110 21.25 -12.26 -0.03
C ASP A 110 20.44 -13.46 -0.57
N LYS A 111 20.04 -14.37 0.33
CA LYS A 111 19.51 -15.68 -0.02
C LYS A 111 18.03 -15.87 0.36
N ILE A 112 17.21 -14.83 0.18
CA ILE A 112 15.77 -14.88 0.51
C ILE A 112 14.97 -15.68 -0.52
N PHE A 113 15.30 -15.56 -1.80
CA PHE A 113 14.58 -16.23 -2.88
C PHE A 113 15.49 -17.34 -3.45
N ARG A 114 15.34 -18.57 -2.95
CA ARG A 114 16.09 -19.74 -3.44
C ARG A 114 15.14 -20.74 -4.09
N ALA A 115 15.68 -21.56 -4.98
CA ALA A 115 14.93 -22.69 -5.55
C ALA A 115 14.37 -23.62 -4.46
N SER A 116 15.11 -23.86 -3.37
CA SER A 116 14.68 -24.78 -2.31
C SER A 116 13.76 -24.16 -1.25
N ARG A 117 13.86 -22.85 -1.02
CA ARG A 117 13.09 -22.09 0.00
C ARG A 117 12.97 -20.63 -0.41
N THR A 118 11.80 -20.02 -0.18
CA THR A 118 11.57 -18.61 -0.56
C THR A 118 10.89 -17.76 0.51
N GLY A 119 11.03 -16.43 0.36
CA GLY A 119 10.37 -15.39 1.15
C GLY A 119 10.87 -15.22 2.59
N LEU A 120 10.23 -14.32 3.33
CA LEU A 120 10.61 -13.91 4.69
C LEU A 120 10.68 -15.08 5.69
N TRP A 121 9.80 -16.08 5.54
CA TRP A 121 9.71 -17.25 6.41
C TRP A 121 10.43 -18.48 5.84
N GLN A 122 11.07 -18.37 4.67
CA GLN A 122 11.88 -19.42 4.03
C GLN A 122 11.11 -20.75 3.93
N ILE A 123 9.95 -20.71 3.28
CA ILE A 123 9.05 -21.85 3.08
C ILE A 123 9.55 -22.68 1.89
N SER A 124 9.61 -24.00 2.06
CA SER A 124 9.90 -24.95 0.98
C SER A 124 8.63 -25.42 0.29
N GLU A 125 8.77 -25.95 -0.92
CA GLU A 125 7.67 -26.55 -1.67
C GLU A 125 7.02 -27.72 -0.92
N GLU A 126 7.81 -28.52 -0.19
CA GLU A 126 7.32 -29.59 0.68
C GLU A 126 6.34 -29.06 1.73
N ILE A 127 6.68 -27.96 2.42
CA ILE A 127 5.81 -27.33 3.42
C ILE A 127 4.53 -26.82 2.75
N LEU A 128 4.64 -26.13 1.61
CA LEU A 128 3.48 -25.64 0.87
C LEU A 128 2.54 -26.79 0.49
N ASN A 129 3.04 -27.85 -0.11
CA ASN A 129 2.24 -29.02 -0.49
C ASN A 129 1.59 -29.67 0.72
N GLY A 130 2.32 -29.78 1.83
CA GLY A 130 1.77 -30.21 3.12
C GLY A 130 0.60 -29.34 3.58
N THR A 131 0.67 -28.02 3.43
CA THR A 131 -0.45 -27.13 3.75
C THR A 131 -1.64 -27.31 2.81
N LYS A 132 -1.41 -27.45 1.49
CA LYS A 132 -2.48 -27.61 0.49
C LYS A 132 -3.28 -28.90 0.71
N ILE A 133 -2.62 -29.98 1.12
CA ILE A 133 -3.26 -31.28 1.37
C ILE A 133 -3.98 -31.28 2.72
N ASN A 134 -3.29 -30.86 3.78
CA ASN A 134 -3.78 -31.09 5.14
C ASN A 134 -4.70 -29.99 5.66
N PHE A 135 -4.56 -28.75 5.20
CA PHE A 135 -5.38 -27.63 5.68
C PHE A 135 -6.86 -27.76 5.35
N PRO A 136 -7.29 -28.01 4.09
CA PRO A 136 -8.71 -28.28 3.81
C PRO A 136 -9.22 -29.57 4.47
N LYS A 137 -8.35 -30.57 4.66
CA LYS A 137 -8.71 -31.85 5.28
C LYS A 137 -9.04 -31.72 6.77
N TYR A 138 -8.17 -31.05 7.54
CA TYR A 138 -8.32 -30.99 9.00
C TYR A 138 -9.02 -29.71 9.47
N PHE A 139 -9.02 -28.64 8.67
CA PHE A 139 -9.58 -27.33 9.02
C PHE A 139 -10.42 -26.73 7.87
N PRO A 140 -11.48 -27.41 7.40
CA PRO A 140 -12.28 -26.98 6.25
C PRO A 140 -12.96 -25.60 6.44
N ILE A 141 -13.32 -25.26 7.68
CA ILE A 141 -13.91 -23.95 8.01
C ILE A 141 -12.87 -22.84 7.85
N LEU A 142 -11.71 -22.95 8.51
CA LEU A 142 -10.64 -21.95 8.39
C LEU A 142 -10.12 -21.85 6.95
N TYR A 143 -10.07 -22.97 6.21
CA TYR A 143 -9.74 -22.97 4.79
C TYR A 143 -10.66 -22.04 4.00
N SER A 144 -11.97 -22.13 4.23
CA SER A 144 -12.96 -21.26 3.60
C SER A 144 -12.77 -19.79 4.03
N GLU A 145 -12.47 -19.55 5.30
CA GLU A 145 -12.22 -18.20 5.82
C GLU A 145 -10.98 -17.54 5.21
N VAL A 146 -9.91 -18.29 4.92
CA VAL A 146 -8.73 -17.75 4.22
C VAL A 146 -9.13 -17.20 2.85
N LYS A 147 -9.95 -17.94 2.09
CA LYS A 147 -10.46 -17.48 0.80
C LYS A 147 -11.33 -16.24 0.93
N LEU A 148 -12.23 -16.21 1.93
CA LEU A 148 -13.12 -15.07 2.17
C LEU A 148 -12.38 -13.81 2.63
N LYS A 149 -11.40 -13.93 3.54
CA LYS A 149 -10.70 -12.79 4.16
C LYS A 149 -9.58 -12.24 3.30
N PHE A 150 -8.86 -13.10 2.59
CA PHE A 150 -7.69 -12.68 1.80
C PHE A 150 -7.93 -12.70 0.29
N GLY A 151 -9.01 -13.33 -0.18
CA GLY A 151 -9.25 -13.54 -1.61
C GLY A 151 -8.27 -14.54 -2.24
N ILE A 152 -7.66 -15.42 -1.43
CA ILE A 152 -6.64 -16.38 -1.86
C ILE A 152 -7.25 -17.79 -1.82
N ASP A 153 -7.32 -18.43 -2.97
CA ASP A 153 -7.72 -19.84 -3.04
C ASP A 153 -6.50 -20.73 -2.76
N TRP A 154 -6.39 -21.20 -1.51
CA TRP A 154 -5.17 -21.85 -1.03
C TRP A 154 -4.81 -23.13 -1.81
N SER A 155 -5.78 -23.86 -2.36
CA SER A 155 -5.51 -25.03 -3.22
C SER A 155 -4.81 -24.69 -4.53
N ASN A 156 -4.94 -23.45 -5.00
CA ASN A 156 -4.39 -23.00 -6.29
C ASN A 156 -3.10 -22.18 -6.14
N VAL A 157 -2.66 -21.91 -4.90
CA VAL A 157 -1.40 -21.24 -4.63
C VAL A 157 -0.24 -22.07 -5.18
N LEU A 158 0.58 -21.44 -6.02
CA LEU A 158 1.79 -22.02 -6.60
C LEU A 158 2.99 -21.71 -5.71
N TYR A 159 4.10 -22.41 -5.94
CA TYR A 159 5.32 -22.15 -5.16
C TYR A 159 5.88 -20.74 -5.43
N GLU A 160 5.74 -20.24 -6.65
CA GLU A 160 6.16 -18.89 -7.07
C GLU A 160 5.34 -17.79 -6.39
N ASP A 161 4.09 -18.07 -5.99
CA ASP A 161 3.29 -17.11 -5.24
C ASP A 161 3.88 -16.82 -3.85
N LEU A 162 4.72 -17.72 -3.31
CA LEU A 162 5.42 -17.51 -2.05
C LEU A 162 6.50 -16.43 -2.12
N ASP A 163 6.81 -15.89 -3.31
CA ASP A 163 7.61 -14.68 -3.45
C ASP A 163 6.83 -13.42 -3.01
N LYS A 164 5.51 -13.52 -2.85
CA LYS A 164 4.65 -12.48 -2.28
C LYS A 164 4.60 -12.65 -0.76
N ALA A 165 4.86 -11.58 -0.03
CA ALA A 165 5.01 -11.65 1.43
C ALA A 165 3.76 -12.21 2.15
N LEU A 166 2.55 -11.84 1.70
CA LEU A 166 1.30 -12.34 2.29
C LEU A 166 1.11 -13.85 2.11
N HIS A 167 1.42 -14.38 0.92
CA HIS A 167 1.33 -15.81 0.65
C HIS A 167 2.36 -16.59 1.47
N ASN A 168 3.60 -16.06 1.55
CA ASN A 168 4.65 -16.66 2.37
C ASN A 168 4.28 -16.70 3.86
N GLY A 169 3.74 -15.60 4.39
CA GLY A 169 3.30 -15.50 5.79
C GLY A 169 2.11 -16.40 6.10
N LEU A 170 1.13 -16.49 5.20
CA LEU A 170 0.01 -17.43 5.34
C LEU A 170 0.48 -18.88 5.32
N ALA A 171 1.42 -19.23 4.42
CA ALA A 171 1.97 -20.59 4.36
C ALA A 171 2.65 -20.95 5.69
N ALA A 172 3.46 -20.04 6.24
CA ALA A 172 4.07 -20.20 7.55
C ALA A 172 3.01 -20.40 8.65
N ARG A 173 1.98 -19.53 8.69
CA ARG A 173 0.96 -19.56 9.73
C ARG A 173 0.10 -20.82 9.68
N ILE A 174 -0.28 -21.26 8.48
CA ILE A 174 -1.04 -22.49 8.24
C ILE A 174 -0.20 -23.70 8.63
N ALA A 175 1.06 -23.77 8.21
CA ALA A 175 1.97 -24.86 8.56
C ALA A 175 2.13 -25.02 10.08
N ILE A 176 2.23 -23.90 10.80
CA ILE A 176 2.23 -23.88 12.26
C ILE A 176 0.88 -24.38 12.81
N HIS A 177 -0.24 -23.84 12.31
CA HIS A 177 -1.58 -24.15 12.82
C HIS A 177 -1.95 -25.63 12.67
N LEU A 178 -1.50 -26.28 11.58
CA LEU A 178 -1.70 -27.71 11.35
C LEU A 178 -1.18 -28.60 12.48
N ARG A 179 -0.17 -28.13 13.23
CA ARG A 179 0.42 -28.86 14.36
C ARG A 179 0.07 -28.25 15.71
N TYR A 180 -0.04 -26.91 15.76
CA TYR A 180 -0.22 -26.15 16.99
C TYR A 180 -1.25 -25.04 16.78
N GLN A 181 -2.51 -25.32 17.13
CA GLN A 181 -3.62 -24.37 16.97
C GLN A 181 -3.47 -23.14 17.88
N LYS A 182 -2.89 -23.30 19.08
CA LYS A 182 -2.60 -22.23 20.05
C LYS A 182 -1.11 -22.14 20.31
N LEU A 183 -0.55 -20.94 20.16
CA LEU A 183 0.87 -20.71 20.41
C LEU A 183 1.14 -20.47 21.90
N PRO A 184 2.17 -21.13 22.46
CA PRO A 184 2.58 -20.93 23.84
C PRO A 184 3.18 -19.53 24.02
N ILE A 185 3.08 -18.99 25.24
CA ILE A 185 3.79 -17.76 25.65
C ILE A 185 5.28 -18.02 25.78
N ASP A 186 5.58 -19.21 26.27
CA ASP A 186 6.93 -19.64 26.59
C ASP A 186 7.80 -19.73 25.33
N THR A 187 8.97 -19.12 25.41
CA THR A 187 9.88 -19.00 24.27
C THR A 187 10.55 -20.33 23.92
N VAL A 188 10.81 -21.18 24.91
CA VAL A 188 11.41 -22.51 24.70
C VAL A 188 10.41 -23.39 23.96
N LYS A 189 9.14 -23.42 24.39
CA LYS A 189 8.11 -24.13 23.64
C LYS A 189 7.91 -23.57 22.22
N GLN A 190 8.15 -22.27 22.01
CA GLN A 190 8.15 -21.69 20.66
C GLN A 190 9.34 -22.18 19.82
N SER A 191 10.53 -22.39 20.39
CA SER A 191 11.68 -22.94 19.66
C SER A 191 11.44 -24.38 19.22
N GLU A 192 10.86 -25.21 20.10
CA GLU A 192 10.46 -26.58 19.79
C GLU A 192 9.48 -26.64 18.61
N ILE A 193 8.46 -25.76 18.62
CA ILE A 193 7.47 -25.65 17.53
C ILE A 193 8.17 -25.26 16.22
N TRP A 194 9.01 -24.22 16.26
CA TRP A 194 9.71 -23.75 15.06
C TRP A 194 10.60 -24.85 14.48
N SER A 195 11.36 -25.53 15.32
CA SER A 195 12.23 -26.62 14.90
C SER A 195 11.44 -27.76 14.26
N THR A 196 10.32 -28.15 14.89
CA THR A 196 9.43 -29.21 14.41
C THR A 196 8.79 -28.88 13.05
N VAL A 197 8.33 -27.63 12.85
CA VAL A 197 7.61 -27.21 11.64
C VAL A 197 8.56 -26.91 10.48
N PHE A 198 9.71 -26.28 10.74
CA PHE A 198 10.57 -25.72 9.69
C PHE A 198 11.92 -26.43 9.53
N ARG A 199 12.34 -27.26 10.48
CA ARG A 199 13.65 -27.95 10.47
C ARG A 199 13.60 -29.46 10.68
N ASN A 200 12.41 -30.05 10.77
CA ASN A 200 12.20 -31.45 11.12
C ASN A 200 12.85 -31.81 12.48
N GLY A 201 12.73 -30.92 13.48
CA GLY A 201 13.18 -31.16 14.86
C GLY A 201 14.69 -30.96 15.09
N ARG A 202 15.37 -30.11 14.30
CA ARG A 202 16.79 -29.78 14.48
C ARG A 202 17.03 -28.38 15.04
N ASP A 203 18.04 -28.29 15.91
CA ASP A 203 18.71 -27.11 16.47
C ASP A 203 17.82 -25.89 16.79
N GLU A 204 17.28 -25.89 18.01
CA GLU A 204 16.44 -24.85 18.62
C GLU A 204 17.22 -23.61 19.09
N LEU A 205 18.54 -23.71 19.18
CA LEU A 205 19.39 -22.68 19.78
C LEU A 205 19.42 -21.40 18.93
N GLU A 206 19.38 -21.55 17.61
CA GLU A 206 19.26 -20.43 16.66
C GLU A 206 18.03 -19.57 16.99
N PHE A 207 16.84 -20.18 17.10
CA PHE A 207 15.60 -19.47 17.42
C PHE A 207 15.64 -18.76 18.78
N MET A 208 16.28 -19.38 19.77
CA MET A 208 16.40 -18.78 21.10
C MET A 208 17.28 -17.53 21.08
N ASN A 209 18.30 -17.47 20.21
CA ASN A 209 19.20 -16.33 20.08
C ASN A 209 18.50 -15.09 19.50
N GLY A 210 17.67 -15.22 18.47
CA GLY A 210 16.86 -14.09 18.01
C GLY A 210 15.63 -13.85 18.88
N ALA A 211 15.11 -14.82 19.62
CA ALA A 211 14.09 -14.51 20.63
C ALA A 211 14.61 -13.56 21.73
N LEU A 212 15.91 -13.63 22.08
CA LEU A 212 16.58 -12.68 22.97
C LEU A 212 16.63 -11.25 22.39
N PHE A 213 16.71 -11.10 21.06
CA PHE A 213 16.61 -9.80 20.39
C PHE A 213 15.26 -9.11 20.71
N PHE A 214 14.16 -9.86 20.74
CA PHE A 214 12.83 -9.31 21.08
C PHE A 214 12.66 -9.03 22.58
N LYS A 215 13.33 -9.77 23.47
CA LYS A 215 13.24 -9.56 24.93
C LYS A 215 14.01 -8.33 25.42
N THR A 216 15.09 -7.96 24.73
CA THR A 216 16.00 -6.91 25.20
C THR A 216 15.58 -5.49 24.82
N GLY A 217 14.47 -5.30 24.09
CA GLY A 217 14.01 -3.97 23.65
C GLY A 217 14.97 -3.27 22.68
N LYS A 218 16.05 -3.93 22.25
CA LYS A 218 17.06 -3.40 21.32
C LYS A 218 16.60 -3.39 19.86
N GLN A 219 15.30 -3.60 19.61
CA GLN A 219 14.71 -3.54 18.28
C GLN A 219 15.14 -2.27 17.55
N ASP A 220 14.92 -1.10 18.15
CA ASP A 220 15.24 0.17 17.49
C ASP A 220 16.74 0.40 17.27
N PHE A 221 17.60 -0.01 18.21
CA PHE A 221 19.04 0.25 18.12
C PHE A 221 19.74 -0.66 17.10
N GLU A 222 19.44 -1.95 17.10
CA GLU A 222 20.02 -2.87 16.11
C GLU A 222 19.32 -2.79 14.75
N ILE A 223 18.02 -2.47 14.67
CA ILE A 223 17.37 -2.18 13.38
C ILE A 223 18.02 -0.96 12.71
N ARG A 224 18.35 0.10 13.48
CA ARG A 224 19.06 1.30 13.00
C ARG A 224 20.54 1.04 12.71
N ARG A 225 21.24 0.27 13.54
CA ARG A 225 22.66 -0.11 13.33
C ARG A 225 22.85 -0.98 12.09
N LEU A 226 21.93 -1.92 11.84
CA LEU A 226 21.93 -2.78 10.66
C LEU A 226 21.29 -2.12 9.42
N ALA A 227 20.82 -0.87 9.54
CA ALA A 227 20.32 -0.06 8.43
C ALA A 227 21.33 1.02 7.98
N GLY A 228 22.54 1.01 8.53
CA GLY A 228 23.68 1.82 8.10
C GLY A 228 24.48 1.13 7.01
#